data_AF-A0A7X2MTT9-F1
#
_entry.id   AF-A0A7X2MTT9-F1
#
_cell.length_a   1.000
_cell.length_b   1.000
_cell.length_c   1.000
_cell.angle_alpha   90.00
_cell.angle_beta   90.00
_cell.angle_gamma   90.00
#
_symmetry.space_group_name_H-M   'P 1'
#
loop_
_entity.id
_entity.type
_entity.pdbx_description
1 polymer ?
#
loop_
_entity_poly.entity_id
_entity_poly.type
_entity_poly.pdbx_seq_one_letter_code
_entity_poly.pdbx_strand_id
1 'polypeptide(L)'
;RVRKTLSLAQPQMENEVIPPELNGKEDLRQFNPTRPYLINFSSSWRGHPEMLELVQDIRRLRNRIVYHFGFTLPAFDIEFLDQQTEDEFRFSVYEIPKVKGTFNVSHRAVKRRWLD
;
A
#
# COMPACT_ATOMS: atom_id res chain seq x y z
N ARG A 1 -21.94 -10.92 -66.93
CA ARG A 1 -21.07 -10.13 -66.03
C ARG A 1 -22.03 -9.29 -65.18
N VAL A 2 -22.20 -9.44 -63.87
CA VAL A 2 -21.23 -9.44 -62.78
C VAL A 2 -21.75 -10.33 -61.64
N ARG A 3 -20.93 -11.32 -61.22
CA ARG A 3 -21.18 -12.15 -60.03
C ARG A 3 -20.99 -11.26 -58.79
N LYS A 4 -22.02 -11.14 -57.96
CA LYS A 4 -21.93 -10.49 -56.65
C LYS A 4 -21.30 -11.49 -55.69
N THR A 5 -19.98 -11.44 -55.57
CA THR A 5 -19.22 -12.29 -54.66
C THR A 5 -19.53 -11.87 -53.23
N LEU A 6 -20.18 -12.75 -52.47
CA LEU A 6 -20.31 -12.64 -51.03
C LEU A 6 -18.90 -12.62 -50.42
N SER A 7 -18.50 -11.48 -49.86
CA SER A 7 -17.33 -11.40 -48.98
C SER A 7 -17.68 -12.14 -47.70
N LEU A 8 -17.14 -13.35 -47.55
CA LEU A 8 -17.10 -14.05 -46.28
C LEU A 8 -16.22 -13.21 -45.35
N ALA A 9 -16.85 -12.58 -44.36
CA ALA A 9 -16.14 -12.03 -43.23
C ALA A 9 -15.30 -13.15 -42.61
N GLN A 10 -13.99 -12.96 -42.55
CA GLN A 10 -13.09 -13.87 -41.86
C GLN A 10 -13.54 -13.95 -40.40
N PRO A 11 -13.77 -15.14 -39.83
CA PRO A 11 -14.05 -15.25 -38.41
C PRO A 11 -12.86 -14.67 -37.65
N GLN A 12 -13.15 -13.68 -36.81
CA GLN A 12 -12.20 -13.11 -35.87
C GLN A 12 -11.57 -14.26 -35.10
N MET A 13 -10.24 -14.40 -35.19
CA MET A 13 -9.46 -15.39 -34.46
C MET A 13 -9.94 -15.42 -33.01
N GLU A 14 -10.49 -16.56 -32.59
CA GLU A 14 -10.65 -16.91 -31.19
C GLU A 14 -9.32 -16.59 -30.50
N ASN A 15 -9.33 -15.71 -29.50
CA ASN A 15 -8.21 -15.63 -28.58
C ASN A 15 -8.05 -17.03 -27.99
N GLU A 16 -7.05 -17.77 -28.44
CA GLU A 16 -6.67 -19.04 -27.83
C GLU A 16 -6.48 -18.77 -26.35
N VAL A 17 -7.41 -19.27 -25.53
CA VAL A 17 -7.31 -19.20 -24.07
C VAL A 17 -6.26 -20.24 -23.69
N ILE A 18 -4.99 -19.84 -23.76
CA ILE A 18 -3.86 -20.67 -23.34
C ILE A 18 -3.99 -20.87 -21.83
N PRO A 19 -3.96 -22.12 -21.33
CA PRO A 19 -3.95 -22.38 -19.89
C PRO A 19 -2.81 -21.61 -19.20
N PRO A 20 -3.04 -21.05 -17.99
CA PRO A 20 -2.06 -20.23 -17.28
C PRO A 20 -0.66 -20.85 -17.19
N GLU A 21 -0.58 -22.16 -16.93
CA GLU A 21 0.66 -22.94 -16.82
C GLU A 21 1.46 -23.05 -18.13
N LEU A 22 0.84 -22.75 -19.27
CA LEU A 22 1.46 -22.74 -20.60
C LEU A 22 1.65 -21.29 -21.15
N ASN A 23 1.13 -20.28 -20.45
CA ASN A 23 1.31 -18.87 -20.77
C ASN A 23 2.61 -18.34 -20.14
N GLY A 24 3.71 -18.39 -20.89
CA GLY A 24 4.99 -17.77 -20.51
C GLY A 24 5.16 -16.31 -20.95
N LYS A 25 4.12 -15.67 -21.50
CA LYS A 25 4.17 -14.30 -22.02
C LYS A 25 3.69 -13.26 -21.00
N GLU A 26 2.88 -13.68 -20.04
CA GLU A 26 2.29 -12.80 -19.02
C GLU A 26 2.58 -13.37 -17.64
N ASP A 27 3.01 -12.51 -16.72
CA ASP A 27 3.19 -12.91 -15.33
C ASP A 27 1.83 -13.21 -14.70
N LEU A 28 1.64 -14.44 -14.23
CA LEU A 28 0.49 -14.79 -13.39
C LEU A 28 0.59 -14.04 -12.05
N ARG A 29 -0.55 -13.67 -11.45
CA ARG A 29 -0.71 -12.88 -10.21
C ARG A 29 0.53 -12.90 -9.31
N GLN A 30 1.23 -11.75 -9.23
CA GLN A 30 2.32 -11.57 -8.29
C GLN A 30 1.82 -11.73 -6.86
N PHE A 31 2.27 -12.79 -6.19
CA PHE A 31 2.17 -12.91 -4.74
C PHE A 31 3.23 -11.99 -4.14
N ASN A 32 2.81 -10.86 -3.56
CA ASN A 32 3.74 -10.00 -2.85
C ASN A 32 3.73 -10.40 -1.36
N PRO A 33 4.78 -11.09 -0.85
CA PRO A 33 4.81 -11.54 0.54
C PRO A 33 4.94 -10.37 1.53
N THR A 34 5.24 -9.16 1.05
CA THR A 34 5.50 -7.99 1.89
C THR A 34 4.24 -7.17 2.14
N ARG A 35 4.10 -6.67 3.37
CA ARG A 35 3.03 -5.76 3.77
C ARG A 35 3.18 -4.42 3.05
N PRO A 36 2.22 -3.98 2.22
CA PRO A 36 2.38 -2.79 1.41
C PRO A 36 2.61 -1.52 2.22
N TYR A 37 1.81 -1.30 3.27
CA TYR A 37 1.99 -0.20 4.23
C TYR A 37 2.06 -0.76 5.64
N LEU A 38 3.21 -0.58 6.28
CA LEU A 38 3.49 -1.06 7.62
C LEU A 38 3.86 0.11 8.52
N ILE A 39 3.25 0.17 9.71
CA ILE A 39 3.63 1.08 10.77
C ILE A 39 4.16 0.28 11.94
N ASN A 40 5.33 0.66 12.46
CA ASN A 40 5.93 0.05 13.64
C ASN A 40 5.99 1.04 14.81
N PHE A 41 5.60 0.57 15.99
CA PHE A 41 5.80 1.23 17.27
C PHE A 41 6.62 0.33 18.20
N SER A 42 7.20 0.91 19.26
CA SER A 42 7.68 0.10 20.38
C SER A 42 6.51 -0.64 21.05
N SER A 43 6.75 -1.85 21.53
CA SER A 43 5.74 -2.64 22.25
C SER A 43 5.19 -1.96 23.50
N SER A 44 5.92 -1.02 24.09
CA SER A 44 5.45 -0.19 25.21
C SER A 44 4.18 0.60 24.87
N TRP A 45 3.99 0.99 23.61
CA TRP A 45 2.81 1.76 23.18
C TRP A 45 1.56 0.93 22.92
N ARG A 46 1.64 -0.40 23.04
CA ARG A 46 0.50 -1.27 22.74
C ARG A 46 -0.66 -0.98 23.69
N GLY A 47 -1.80 -0.61 23.12
CA GLY A 47 -3.03 -0.31 23.86
C GLY A 47 -3.11 1.10 24.44
N HIS A 48 -2.07 1.92 24.30
CA HIS A 48 -2.11 3.32 24.73
C HIS A 48 -3.12 4.13 23.89
N PRO A 49 -3.97 4.96 24.53
CA PRO A 49 -5.01 5.71 23.83
C PRO A 49 -4.45 6.70 22.81
N GLU A 50 -3.30 7.32 23.09
CA GLU A 50 -2.68 8.32 22.22
C GLU A 50 -2.14 7.70 20.92
N MET A 51 -1.59 6.48 21.01
CA MET A 51 -1.17 5.72 19.84
C MET A 51 -2.39 5.29 19.01
N LEU A 52 -3.45 4.82 19.67
CA LEU A 52 -4.70 4.43 18.99
C LEU A 52 -5.32 5.62 18.25
N GLU A 53 -5.32 6.81 18.86
CA GLU A 53 -5.79 8.05 18.23
C GLU A 53 -4.96 8.39 16.99
N LEU A 54 -3.62 8.35 17.08
CA LEU A 54 -2.74 8.57 15.93
C LEU A 54 -3.04 7.59 14.78
N VAL A 55 -3.20 6.30 15.08
CA VAL A 55 -3.53 5.29 14.06
C VAL A 55 -4.90 5.56 13.42
N GLN A 56 -5.89 6.00 14.21
CA GLN A 56 -7.19 6.40 13.68
C GLN A 56 -7.08 7.61 12.75
N ASP A 57 -6.30 8.63 13.12
CA ASP A 57 -6.10 9.82 12.30
C ASP A 57 -5.38 9.51 10.98
N ILE A 58 -4.37 8.65 11.00
CA ILE A 58 -3.70 8.15 9.79
C ILE A 58 -4.71 7.44 8.87
N ARG A 59 -5.59 6.60 9.44
CA ARG A 59 -6.64 5.91 8.67
C ARG A 59 -7.66 6.90 8.09
N ARG A 60 -8.08 7.92 8.85
CA ARG A 60 -8.96 9.00 8.36
C ARG A 60 -8.31 9.75 7.20
N LEU A 61 -7.02 10.09 7.33
CA LEU A 61 -6.24 10.72 6.27
C LEU A 61 -6.19 9.86 5.01
N ARG A 62 -5.91 8.56 5.14
CA ARG A 62 -5.92 7.61 4.03
C ARG A 62 -7.25 7.62 3.30
N ASN A 63 -8.34 7.49 4.04
CA ASN A 63 -9.68 7.43 3.48
C ASN A 63 -10.03 8.74 2.76
N ARG A 64 -9.63 9.88 3.33
CA ARG A 64 -9.78 11.20 2.71
C ARG A 64 -9.01 11.30 1.39
N ILE A 65 -7.78 10.79 1.32
CA ILE A 65 -7.00 10.77 0.08
C ILE A 65 -7.69 9.88 -0.97
N VAL A 66 -8.10 8.67 -0.59
CA VAL A 66 -8.82 7.75 -1.49
C VAL A 66 -10.09 8.40 -2.05
N TYR A 67 -10.87 9.04 -1.18
CA TYR A 67 -12.11 9.70 -1.55
C TYR A 67 -11.89 10.89 -2.51
N HIS A 68 -10.93 11.77 -2.22
CA HIS A 68 -10.76 12.99 -3.02
C HIS A 68 -10.01 12.79 -4.33
N PHE A 69 -9.11 11.81 -4.42
CA PHE A 69 -8.25 11.64 -5.59
C PHE A 69 -8.58 10.42 -6.44
N GLY A 70 -9.54 9.58 -6.03
CA GLY A 70 -10.07 8.49 -6.86
C GLY A 70 -9.11 7.32 -7.09
N PHE A 71 -7.99 7.24 -6.36
CA PHE A 71 -7.10 6.08 -6.36
C PHE A 71 -7.17 5.31 -5.04
N THR A 72 -6.85 4.03 -5.09
CA THR A 72 -6.82 3.16 -3.92
C THR A 72 -5.46 3.24 -3.22
N LEU A 73 -5.48 3.42 -1.90
CA LEU A 73 -4.33 3.23 -1.04
C LEU A 73 -4.48 1.94 -0.24
N PRO A 74 -3.39 1.17 -0.03
CA PRO A 74 -3.38 0.02 0.86
C PRO A 74 -3.86 0.35 2.28
N ALA A 75 -4.34 -0.67 2.99
CA ALA A 75 -4.53 -0.58 4.44
C ALA A 75 -3.17 -0.54 5.15
N PHE A 76 -3.14 0.07 6.33
CA PHE A 76 -1.96 0.05 7.20
C PHE A 76 -2.02 -1.16 8.12
N ASP A 77 -1.00 -2.00 8.03
CA ASP A 77 -0.67 -2.98 9.06
C ASP A 77 0.06 -2.29 10.21
N ILE A 78 -0.29 -2.65 11.44
CA ILE A 78 0.34 -2.10 12.65
C ILE A 78 1.05 -3.25 13.35
N GLU A 79 2.33 -3.05 13.64
CA GLU A 79 3.17 -4.01 14.32
C GLU A 79 3.90 -3.34 15.48
N PHE A 80 4.12 -4.10 16.54
CA PHE A 80 4.80 -3.64 17.73
C PHE A 80 6.07 -4.45 17.91
N LEU A 81 7.19 -3.76 18.10
CA LEU A 81 8.51 -4.37 18.15
C LEU A 81 9.12 -4.14 19.54
N ASP A 82 9.60 -5.22 20.17
CA ASP A 82 10.24 -5.15 21.48
C ASP A 82 11.64 -4.49 21.42
N GLN A 83 12.31 -4.60 20.27
CA GLN A 83 13.68 -4.09 20.06
C GLN A 83 13.71 -2.66 19.48
N GLN A 84 12.56 -1.99 19.40
CA GLN A 84 12.46 -0.61 18.91
C GLN A 84 12.51 0.36 20.09
N THR A 85 13.24 1.47 19.93
CA THR A 85 13.28 2.54 20.94
C THR A 85 11.87 3.02 21.26
N GLU A 86 11.62 3.28 22.55
CA GLU A 86 10.28 3.59 23.07
C GLU A 86 9.61 4.72 22.30
N ASP A 87 10.35 5.76 21.96
CA ASP A 87 9.84 6.93 21.28
C ASP A 87 9.92 6.83 19.74
N GLU A 88 10.36 5.70 19.16
CA GLU A 88 10.43 5.58 17.71
C GLU A 88 9.07 5.25 17.11
N PHE A 89 8.74 5.97 16.04
CA PHE A 89 7.68 5.66 15.09
C PHE A 89 8.29 5.44 13.71
N ARG A 90 7.85 4.40 13.01
CA ARG A 90 8.30 4.08 11.66
C ARG A 90 7.13 3.81 10.73
N PHE A 91 7.17 4.37 9.54
CA PHE A 91 6.30 4.00 8.43
C PHE A 91 7.15 3.46 7.27
N SER A 92 6.75 2.29 6.77
CA SER A 92 7.42 1.53 5.72
C SER A 92 6.48 1.24 4.56
N VAL A 93 7.03 1.26 3.34
CA VAL A 93 6.33 0.86 2.12
C VAL A 93 7.00 -0.40 1.59
N TYR A 94 6.25 -1.49 1.49
CA TYR A 94 6.76 -2.84 1.22
C TYR A 94 7.91 -3.20 2.17
N GLU A 95 7.70 -2.95 3.46
CA GLU A 95 8.68 -3.15 4.54
C GLU A 95 9.98 -2.32 4.45
N ILE A 96 10.12 -1.46 3.43
CA ILE A 96 11.24 -0.51 3.32
C ILE A 96 10.89 0.79 4.07
N PRO A 97 11.68 1.20 5.09
CA PRO A 97 11.41 2.41 5.85
C PRO A 97 11.39 3.65 4.96
N LYS A 98 10.33 4.46 5.06
CA LYS A 98 10.18 5.74 4.36
C LYS A 98 10.15 6.93 5.31
N VAL A 99 9.58 6.73 6.50
CA VAL A 99 9.55 7.74 7.55
C VAL A 99 10.02 7.09 8.85
N LYS A 100 10.95 7.76 9.52
CA LYS A 100 11.32 7.50 10.91
C LYS A 100 11.18 8.81 11.68
N GLY A 101 10.51 8.75 12.81
CA GLY A 101 10.27 9.93 13.64
C GLY A 101 10.15 9.57 15.12
N THR A 102 10.04 10.61 15.92
CA THR A 102 9.79 10.48 17.36
C THR A 102 8.29 10.60 17.61
N PHE A 103 7.74 9.64 18.37
CA PHE A 103 6.39 9.65 18.89
C PHE A 103 6.44 9.74 20.43
N ASN A 104 5.92 10.84 20.95
CA ASN A 104 5.72 11.04 22.37
C ASN A 104 4.54 12.00 22.59
N VAL A 105 4.08 12.08 23.83
CA VAL A 105 2.95 12.93 24.24
C VAL A 105 3.41 14.19 25.00
N SER A 106 4.67 14.21 25.46
CA SER A 106 5.22 15.26 26.31
C SER A 106 5.78 16.44 25.53
N HIS A 107 6.14 16.26 24.26
CA HIS A 107 6.77 17.28 23.42
C HIS A 107 5.99 17.47 22.12
N ARG A 108 6.28 18.58 21.42
CA ARG A 108 5.70 18.84 20.09
C ARG A 108 6.76 18.63 19.01
N ALA A 109 6.31 18.11 17.86
CA ALA A 109 7.14 18.04 16.68
C ALA A 109 7.45 19.45 16.17
N VAL A 110 8.74 19.76 16.03
CA VAL A 110 9.23 21.03 15.48
C VAL A 110 10.05 20.76 14.22
N LYS A 111 10.12 21.75 13.32
CA LYS A 111 11.05 21.66 12.19
C LYS A 111 12.47 21.71 12.73
N ARG A 112 13.34 20.85 12.20
CA ARG A 112 14.75 20.78 12.63
C ARG A 112 15.46 22.13 12.62
N ARG A 113 15.19 22.96 11.61
CA ARG A 113 15.70 24.34 11.47
C ARG A 113 15.32 25.31 12.61
N TRP A 114 14.48 24.90 13.55
CA TRP A 114 14.06 25.70 14.71
C TRP A 114 14.77 25.26 16.00
N LEU A 115 15.67 24.27 15.92
CA LEU A 115 16.51 23.80 17.03
C LEU A 115 17.95 24.35 16.97
N ASP A 116 18.28 25.07 15.88
CA ASP A 116 19.52 25.83 15.70
C ASP A 116 19.30 27.29 16.15
#